data_AF-A8UMP9-F1
#
_entry.id   AF-A8UMP9-F1
#
_cell.length_a   1.000
_cell.length_b   1.000
_cell.length_c   1.000
_cell.angle_alpha   90.00
_cell.angle_beta   90.00
_cell.angle_gamma   90.00
#
_symmetry.space_group_name_H-M   'P 1'
#
loop_
_entity.id
_entity.type
_entity.pdbx_description
1 polymer ?
#
loop_
_entity_poly.entity_id
_entity_poly.type
_entity_poly.pdbx_seq_one_letter_code
_entity_poly.pdbx_strand_id
1 'polypeptide(L)'
;SLFFITVCTADGFLYYVVTSCEFNSSKLNDIEFTESYYYNKLEIVRFSSSVGKYVGYTEFGIKNAESWNNGPEVITRRGEKERYCFPNVGNDVESALTKSGEC
;
A
#
# COMPACT_ATOMS: atom_id res chain seq x y z
N SER A 1 -52.53 5.25 1.89
CA SER A 1 -51.41 5.08 0.95
C SER A 1 -50.11 5.08 1.72
N LEU A 2 -49.44 3.93 1.76
CA LEU A 2 -48.13 3.78 2.39
C LEU A 2 -47.08 4.09 1.32
N PHE A 3 -46.32 5.16 1.51
CA PHE A 3 -45.24 5.55 0.61
C PHE A 3 -44.07 4.58 0.77
N PHE A 4 -43.85 3.71 -0.22
CA PHE A 4 -42.60 2.97 -0.37
C PHE A 4 -41.54 3.94 -0.89
N ILE A 5 -40.77 4.54 0.02
CA ILE A 5 -39.55 5.25 -0.37
C ILE A 5 -38.53 4.16 -0.70
N THR A 6 -38.45 3.79 -1.98
CA THR A 6 -37.34 2.98 -2.49
C THR A 6 -36.07 3.79 -2.29
N VAL A 7 -35.32 3.46 -1.24
CA VAL A 7 -33.92 3.89 -1.12
C VAL A 7 -33.19 3.13 -2.22
N CYS A 8 -32.96 3.78 -3.36
CA CYS A 8 -31.98 3.26 -4.31
C CYS A 8 -30.63 3.32 -3.60
N THR A 9 -30.14 2.18 -3.10
CA THR A 9 -28.73 2.09 -2.76
C THR A 9 -27.99 2.31 -4.07
N ALA A 10 -27.24 3.40 -4.18
CA ALA A 10 -26.31 3.57 -5.28
C ALA A 10 -25.20 2.54 -5.07
N ASP A 11 -25.38 1.35 -5.63
CA ASP A 11 -24.37 0.29 -5.54
C ASP A 11 -23.12 0.79 -6.27
N GLY A 12 -22.05 1.01 -5.51
CA GLY A 12 -20.77 1.50 -6.00
C GLY A 12 -19.68 0.48 -5.74
N PHE A 13 -18.79 0.30 -6.73
CA PHE A 13 -17.58 -0.48 -6.55
C PHE A 13 -16.43 0.44 -6.17
N LEU A 14 -15.70 0.09 -5.12
CA LEU A 14 -14.56 0.84 -4.62
C LEU A 14 -13.26 0.11 -4.98
N TYR A 15 -12.39 0.76 -5.74
CA TYR A 15 -11.03 0.28 -6.01
C TYR A 15 -10.03 1.31 -5.50
N TYR A 16 -9.04 0.87 -4.72
CA TYR A 16 -8.00 1.75 -4.18
C TYR A 16 -6.70 1.00 -3.95
N VAL A 17 -5.62 1.78 -3.90
CA VAL A 17 -4.27 1.30 -3.63
C VAL A 17 -3.78 1.95 -2.34
N VAL A 18 -3.18 1.15 -1.46
CA VAL A 18 -2.54 1.64 -0.24
C VAL A 18 -1.04 1.38 -0.38
N THR A 19 -0.27 2.46 -0.33
CA THR A 19 1.19 2.41 -0.24
C THR A 19 1.58 2.75 1.19
N SER A 20 2.32 1.85 1.84
CA SER A 20 2.73 2.00 3.24
C SER A 20 4.24 1.88 3.37
N CYS A 21 4.80 2.66 4.30
CA CYS A 21 6.18 2.55 4.77
C CYS A 21 6.13 2.30 6.28
N GLU A 22 6.36 1.05 6.69
CA GLU A 22 6.30 0.64 8.09
C GLU A 22 7.70 0.64 8.70
N PHE A 23 7.88 1.30 9.84
CA PHE A 23 9.17 1.39 10.54
C PHE A 23 8.95 1.44 12.05
N ASN A 24 9.96 1.00 12.81
CA ASN A 24 9.88 0.89 14.27
C ASN A 24 10.98 1.69 15.01
N SER A 25 11.88 2.34 14.27
CA SER A 25 13.00 3.10 14.84
C SER A 25 13.42 4.23 13.91
N SER A 26 14.03 5.28 14.46
CA SER A 26 14.55 6.42 13.71
C SER A 26 15.75 6.10 12.82
N LYS A 27 16.36 4.91 12.96
CA LYS A 27 17.47 4.45 12.10
C LYS A 27 17.00 3.88 10.77
N LEU A 28 15.70 3.57 10.62
CA LEU A 28 15.06 3.09 9.38
C LEU A 28 15.64 1.81 8.76
N ASN A 29 16.52 1.08 9.45
CA ASN A 29 17.17 -0.13 8.90
C ASN A 29 16.16 -1.20 8.45
N ASP A 30 15.07 -1.35 9.19
CA ASP A 30 14.05 -2.38 8.97
C ASP A 30 12.76 -1.80 8.34
N ILE A 31 12.87 -0.66 7.64
CA ILE A 31 11.70 -0.07 6.97
C ILE A 31 11.12 -1.03 5.92
N GLU A 32 9.81 -1.22 5.92
CA GLU A 32 9.10 -2.10 4.99
C GLU A 32 8.21 -1.26 4.07
N PHE A 33 8.42 -1.42 2.77
CA PHE A 33 7.53 -0.88 1.75
C PHE A 33 6.48 -1.94 1.38
N THR A 34 5.21 -1.55 1.41
CA THR A 34 4.14 -2.35 0.82
C THR A 34 3.28 -1.53 -0.13
N GLU A 35 2.77 -2.18 -1.18
CA GLU A 35 1.73 -1.63 -2.03
C GLU A 35 0.63 -2.67 -2.19
N SER A 36 -0.56 -2.33 -1.71
CA SER A 36 -1.70 -3.23 -1.56
C SER A 36 -2.86 -2.73 -2.41
N TYR A 37 -3.40 -3.60 -3.26
CA TYR A 37 -4.53 -3.30 -4.13
C TYR A 37 -5.81 -3.88 -3.54
N TYR A 38 -6.85 -3.07 -3.47
CA TYR A 38 -8.13 -3.43 -2.86
C TYR A 38 -9.30 -3.24 -3.82
N TYR A 39 -10.26 -4.15 -3.73
CA TYR A 39 -11.57 -4.05 -4.35
C TYR A 39 -12.65 -4.28 -3.30
N ASN A 40 -13.53 -3.30 -3.06
CA ASN A 40 -14.57 -3.34 -2.02
C ASN A 40 -14.04 -3.78 -0.64
N LYS A 41 -12.86 -3.27 -0.25
CA LYS A 41 -12.13 -3.61 1.00
C LYS A 41 -11.53 -5.02 1.02
N LEU A 42 -11.74 -5.84 0.00
CA LEU A 42 -11.04 -7.10 -0.18
C LEU A 42 -9.69 -6.83 -0.83
N GLU A 43 -8.62 -7.22 -0.15
CA GLU A 43 -7.29 -7.16 -0.73
C GLU A 43 -7.15 -8.21 -1.85
N ILE A 44 -6.74 -7.76 -3.04
CA ILE A 44 -6.60 -8.64 -4.19
C ILE A 44 -5.15 -9.06 -4.42
N VAL A 45 -4.18 -8.14 -4.32
CA VAL A 45 -2.76 -8.40 -4.58
C VAL A 45 -1.90 -7.38 -3.82
N ARG A 46 -0.74 -7.82 -3.32
CA ARG A 46 0.23 -6.97 -2.61
C ARG A 46 1.64 -7.19 -3.10
N PHE A 47 2.41 -6.12 -3.27
CA PHE A 47 3.86 -6.19 -3.23
C PHE A 47 4.37 -5.85 -1.82
N SER A 48 5.39 -6.57 -1.36
CA SER A 48 6.10 -6.32 -0.09
C SER A 48 7.60 -6.34 -0.35
N SER A 49 8.35 -5.35 0.14
CA SER A 49 9.82 -5.33 -0.03
C SER A 49 10.51 -6.51 0.64
N SER A 50 9.98 -6.98 1.77
CA SER A 50 10.45 -8.18 2.47
C SER A 50 10.33 -9.46 1.65
N VAL A 51 9.33 -9.55 0.77
CA VAL A 51 9.09 -10.70 -0.11
C VAL A 51 9.72 -10.48 -1.49
N GLY A 52 9.85 -9.22 -1.93
CA GLY A 52 10.46 -8.82 -3.20
C GLY A 52 9.63 -9.14 -4.44
N LYS A 53 8.33 -9.45 -4.29
CA LYS A 53 7.41 -9.78 -5.38
C LYS A 53 5.95 -9.55 -4.98
N TYR A 54 5.06 -9.56 -5.97
CA TYR A 54 3.62 -9.53 -5.75
C TYR A 54 3.11 -10.89 -5.28
N VAL A 55 2.16 -10.87 -4.34
CA VAL A 55 1.41 -12.03 -3.82
C VAL A 55 -0.07 -11.75 -4.02
N GLY A 56 -0.77 -12.64 -4.71
CA GLY A 56 -2.22 -12.57 -4.91
C GLY A 56 -3.00 -13.26 -3.79
N TYR A 57 -4.11 -12.66 -3.36
CA TYR A 57 -4.98 -13.17 -2.29
C TYR A 57 -6.36 -13.62 -2.79
N THR A 58 -6.65 -13.38 -4.06
CA THR A 58 -7.85 -13.84 -4.77
C THR A 58 -7.44 -14.49 -6.09
N GLU A 59 -8.30 -15.29 -6.72
CA GLU A 59 -8.00 -15.87 -8.05
C GLU A 59 -7.58 -14.80 -9.08
N PHE A 60 -8.27 -13.66 -9.09
CA PHE A 60 -7.91 -12.53 -9.93
C PHE A 60 -6.53 -11.96 -9.58
N GLY A 61 -6.28 -11.76 -8.28
CA GLY A 61 -5.01 -11.27 -7.78
C GLY A 61 -3.84 -12.20 -8.04
N ILE A 62 -4.04 -13.53 -8.02
CA ILE A 62 -3.02 -14.53 -8.31
C ILE A 62 -2.57 -14.40 -9.77
N LYS A 63 -3.51 -14.31 -10.72
CA LYS A 63 -3.19 -14.14 -12.15
C LYS A 63 -2.44 -12.82 -12.41
N ASN A 64 -2.84 -11.74 -11.74
CA ASN A 64 -2.13 -10.47 -11.84
C ASN A 64 -0.72 -10.55 -11.23
N ALA A 65 -0.58 -11.18 -10.06
CA ALA A 65 0.72 -11.36 -9.42
C ALA A 65 1.67 -12.17 -10.29
N GLU A 66 1.20 -13.26 -10.92
CA GLU A 66 1.98 -14.03 -11.89
C GLU A 66 2.45 -13.19 -13.07
N SER A 67 1.57 -12.37 -13.65
CA SER A 67 1.92 -11.49 -14.76
C SER A 67 2.94 -10.42 -14.35
N TRP A 68 2.69 -9.70 -13.26
CA TRP A 68 3.54 -8.58 -12.82
C TRP A 68 4.88 -9.05 -12.27
N ASN A 69 4.95 -10.25 -11.70
CA ASN A 69 6.22 -10.84 -11.26
C ASN A 69 7.14 -11.24 -12.41
N ASN A 70 6.59 -11.42 -13.61
CA ASN A 70 7.35 -11.70 -14.83
C ASN A 70 7.54 -10.45 -15.71
N GLY A 71 7.00 -9.30 -15.29
CA GLY A 71 7.06 -8.04 -16.00
C GLY A 71 8.02 -7.02 -15.37
N PRO A 72 8.16 -5.83 -15.97
CA PRO A 72 8.98 -4.75 -15.42
C PRO A 72 8.44 -4.18 -14.09
N GLU A 73 7.15 -4.38 -13.79
CA GLU A 73 6.48 -3.82 -12.61
C GLU A 73 7.15 -4.26 -11.32
N VAL A 74 7.57 -5.52 -11.21
CA VAL A 74 8.24 -6.03 -10.00
C VAL A 74 9.63 -5.42 -9.83
N ILE A 75 10.33 -5.10 -10.92
CA ILE A 75 11.66 -4.50 -10.88
C ILE A 75 11.55 -3.07 -10.34
N THR A 76 10.62 -2.28 -10.89
CA THR A 76 10.34 -0.94 -10.38
C THR A 76 9.94 -1.00 -8.91
N ARG A 77 9.03 -1.91 -8.54
CA ARG A 77 8.49 -1.99 -7.19
C ARG A 77 9.55 -2.36 -6.13
N ARG A 78 10.54 -3.18 -6.50
CA ARG A 78 11.68 -3.50 -5.62
C ARG A 78 12.52 -2.29 -5.22
N GLY A 79 12.57 -1.25 -6.04
CA GLY A 79 13.32 -0.02 -5.73
C GLY A 79 12.53 1.03 -4.95
N GLU A 80 11.23 0.82 -4.72
CA GLU A 80 10.38 1.83 -4.07
C GLU A 80 10.67 2.00 -2.58
N LYS A 81 11.21 0.98 -1.92
CA LYS A 81 11.68 1.10 -0.53
C LYS A 81 12.75 2.20 -0.43
N GLU A 82 13.78 2.13 -1.26
CA GLU A 82 14.89 3.10 -1.34
C GLU A 82 14.43 4.45 -1.91
N ARG A 83 13.64 4.43 -2.98
CA ARG A 83 13.26 5.65 -3.71
C ARG A 83 12.17 6.46 -3.00
N TYR A 84 11.22 5.80 -2.34
CA TYR A 84 10.06 6.44 -1.74
C TYR A 84 10.11 6.42 -0.21
N CYS A 85 10.25 5.25 0.43
CA CYS A 85 10.14 5.20 1.89
C CYS A 85 11.29 5.90 2.61
N PHE A 86 12.53 5.59 2.29
CA PHE A 86 13.69 6.17 3.00
C PHE A 86 13.71 7.71 3.01
N PRO A 87 13.58 8.42 1.87
CA PRO A 87 13.63 9.88 1.89
C PRO A 87 12.42 10.52 2.58
N ASN A 88 11.20 9.99 2.37
CA ASN A 88 10.01 10.59 2.98
C ASN A 88 9.98 10.35 4.49
N VAL A 89 10.17 9.11 4.94
CA VAL A 89 10.19 8.81 6.37
C VAL A 89 11.39 9.45 7.06
N GLY A 90 12.54 9.55 6.39
CA GLY A 90 13.71 10.27 6.91
C GLY A 90 13.37 11.74 7.24
N ASN A 91 12.72 12.44 6.32
CA ASN A 91 12.27 13.81 6.53
C ASN A 91 11.24 13.91 7.67
N ASP A 92 10.30 12.97 7.76
CA ASP A 92 9.28 12.95 8.82
C ASP A 92 9.90 12.74 10.20
N VAL A 93 10.84 11.80 10.31
CA VAL A 93 11.59 11.54 11.55
C VAL A 93 12.43 12.75 11.93
N GLU A 94 13.15 13.37 10.99
CA GLU A 94 13.92 14.58 11.26
C GLU A 94 13.03 15.73 11.75
N SER A 95 11.88 15.95 11.09
CA SER A 95 10.92 16.98 11.49
C SER A 95 10.32 16.72 12.88
N ALA A 96 10.01 15.47 13.20
CA ALA A 96 9.47 15.10 14.50
C ALA A 96 10.51 15.29 15.62
N LEU A 97 11.79 14.97 15.35
CA LEU A 97 12.88 15.11 16.31
C LEU A 97 13.36 16.57 16.48
N THR A 98 13.30 17.39 15.43
CA THR A 98 13.62 18.83 15.55
C THR A 98 12.55 19.59 16.32
N LYS A 99 11.28 19.19 16.20
CA LYS A 99 10.17 19.79 16.96
C LYS A 99 10.05 19.33 18.41
N SER A 100 10.71 18.23 18.81
CA SER A 100 10.71 17.78 20.20
C SER A 100 11.72 18.52 21.09
N GLY A 101 12.53 19.42 20.51
CA GLY A 101 13.51 20.26 21.21
C GLY A 101 13.06 21.68 21.56
N GLU A 102 11.86 22.10 21.13
CA GLU A 102 11.30 23.41 21.49
C GLU A 102 10.41 23.27 22.73
N CYS A 103 11.01 23.45 23.91
CA CYS A 103 10.32 23.90 25.13
C CYS A 103 10.42 25.42 25.23
#